data_AF-A0A076HIX6-F1
#
_entry.id   AF-A0A076HIX6-F1
#
_cell.length_a   1.000
_cell.length_b   1.000
_cell.length_c   1.000
_cell.angle_alpha   90.00
_cell.angle_beta   90.00
_cell.angle_gamma   90.00
#
_symmetry.space_group_name_H-M   'P 1'
#
loop_
_entity.id
_entity.type
_entity.pdbx_description
1 polymer ?
#
loop_
_entity_poly.entity_id
_entity_poly.type
_entity_poly.pdbx_seq_one_letter_code
_entity_poly.pdbx_strand_id
1 'polypeptide(L)'
;MRVLLGLATLSAAISGAAALLPVVASDFLSVDGAEALDPLDLVLEPQVSELQATLSPAQVKPVVAPPAAELPKPKLKVVPEVVKVITGEASWYGPGFYGNRTANGEVYRRGTMTAAHRTLPFGTKVRVTNLWNGRTAVIRINDRGPFIDHRVIDLGHGAAADLGLTASGIAQVKLEVLR
;
A
#
# COMPACT_ATOMS: atom_id res chain seq x y z
N MET A 1 40.79 -46.67 -26.71
CA MET A 1 41.93 -45.77 -27.02
C MET A 1 42.08 -44.81 -25.85
N ARG A 2 43.19 -44.91 -25.10
CA ARG A 2 43.58 -44.05 -23.97
C ARG A 2 44.36 -42.84 -24.49
N VAL A 3 44.07 -41.62 -24.03
CA VAL A 3 45.01 -40.50 -23.78
C VAL A 3 44.30 -39.53 -22.81
N LEU A 4 44.61 -39.54 -21.51
CA LEU A 4 45.58 -38.72 -20.75
C LEU A 4 45.23 -37.22 -20.58
N LEU A 5 44.86 -36.89 -19.33
CA LEU A 5 45.52 -35.94 -18.42
C LEU A 5 45.82 -34.50 -18.90
N GLY A 6 45.20 -33.55 -18.20
CA GLY A 6 45.58 -32.13 -18.20
C GLY A 6 45.10 -31.44 -16.93
N LEU A 7 45.80 -31.69 -15.82
CA LEU A 7 45.65 -30.96 -14.56
C LEU A 7 46.48 -29.67 -14.67
N ALA A 8 45.86 -28.51 -14.62
CA ALA A 8 46.54 -27.22 -14.50
C ALA A 8 45.93 -26.44 -13.33
N THR A 9 46.63 -26.46 -12.21
CA THR A 9 46.46 -25.54 -11.09
C THR A 9 47.06 -24.19 -11.46
N LEU A 10 46.33 -23.09 -11.30
CA LEU A 10 46.96 -21.80 -11.03
C LEU A 10 46.11 -20.95 -10.09
N SER A 11 46.80 -20.53 -9.04
CA SER A 11 46.37 -19.72 -7.90
C SER A 11 46.22 -18.25 -8.30
N ALA A 12 45.21 -17.55 -7.78
CA ALA A 12 45.17 -16.09 -7.78
C ALA A 12 44.48 -15.56 -6.51
N ALA A 13 45.17 -14.61 -5.88
CA ALA A 13 45.01 -14.09 -4.54
C ALA A 13 43.66 -13.43 -4.23
N ILE A 14 43.15 -13.71 -3.03
CA ILE A 14 42.15 -12.90 -2.33
C ILE A 14 42.94 -11.84 -1.54
N SER A 15 42.80 -10.57 -1.93
CA SER A 15 43.30 -9.42 -1.16
C SER A 15 42.15 -8.45 -0.96
N GLY A 16 41.79 -8.24 0.30
CA GLY A 16 40.67 -7.38 0.70
C GLY A 16 40.53 -7.40 2.20
N ALA A 17 41.50 -6.81 2.89
CA ALA A 17 41.55 -6.68 4.34
C ALA A 17 40.41 -5.76 4.83
N ALA A 18 39.57 -6.30 5.70
CA ALA A 18 38.56 -5.55 6.45
C ALA A 18 39.23 -4.81 7.63
N ALA A 19 39.21 -3.48 7.58
CA ALA A 19 39.62 -2.65 8.72
C ALA A 19 38.40 -2.41 9.62
N LEU A 20 38.38 -3.11 10.75
CA LEU A 20 37.57 -2.79 11.93
C LEU A 20 38.26 -1.64 12.68
N LEU A 21 37.50 -0.58 12.99
CA LEU A 21 37.86 0.35 14.07
C LEU A 21 36.70 0.43 15.07
N PRO A 22 36.97 0.41 16.38
CA PRO A 22 35.95 0.30 17.40
C PRO A 22 35.40 1.67 17.84
N VAL A 23 34.12 1.63 18.22
CA VAL A 23 33.42 2.59 19.07
C VAL A 23 34.12 2.68 20.43
N VAL A 24 34.42 3.90 20.88
CA VAL A 24 34.60 4.22 22.31
C VAL A 24 33.92 5.56 22.59
N ALA A 25 32.89 5.50 23.42
CA ALA A 25 32.30 6.64 24.10
C ALA A 25 33.04 6.85 25.44
N SER A 26 33.20 8.10 25.84
CA SER A 26 33.36 8.49 27.24
C SER A 26 33.26 10.01 27.40
N ASP A 27 32.11 10.45 27.93
CA ASP A 27 31.98 11.66 28.74
C ASP A 27 32.95 11.59 29.94
N PHE A 28 33.54 12.73 30.35
CA PHE A 28 33.62 13.13 31.76
C PHE A 28 34.34 14.49 31.96
N LEU A 29 33.63 15.44 32.59
CA LEU A 29 34.07 16.45 33.58
C LEU A 29 35.26 17.38 33.24
N SER A 30 35.16 18.70 33.40
CA SER A 30 34.87 19.39 34.67
C SER A 30 34.82 20.92 34.43
N VAL A 31 33.83 21.65 35.00
CA VAL A 31 33.98 22.64 36.12
C VAL A 31 34.32 24.06 35.61
N ASP A 32 33.75 25.19 36.02
CA ASP A 32 32.97 25.63 37.18
C ASP A 32 32.10 26.83 36.78
N GLY A 33 31.02 27.09 37.51
CA GLY A 33 30.21 28.30 37.34
C GLY A 33 29.02 28.33 38.29
N ALA A 34 29.32 28.55 39.57
CA ALA A 34 28.35 28.80 40.64
C ALA A 34 27.63 30.16 40.47
N GLU A 35 26.63 30.35 41.34
CA GLU A 35 25.76 31.53 41.56
C GLU A 35 24.45 31.47 40.75
N ALA A 36 23.28 31.74 41.30
CA ALA A 36 22.82 31.93 42.68
C ALA A 36 21.31 31.69 42.65
N LEU A 37 20.77 31.22 43.77
CA LEU A 37 19.33 31.06 43.99
C LEU A 37 18.71 32.43 44.25
N ASP A 38 17.62 32.75 43.56
CA ASP A 38 16.68 33.77 44.01
C ASP A 38 15.29 33.13 44.13
N PRO A 39 14.79 32.89 45.36
CA PRO A 39 13.48 32.33 45.62
C PRO A 39 12.49 33.47 45.86
N LEU A 40 11.46 33.63 45.00
CA LEU A 40 10.10 34.12 45.32
C LEU A 40 9.39 34.60 44.04
N ASP A 41 8.19 34.04 43.81
CA ASP A 41 7.04 34.53 43.02
C ASP A 41 6.39 33.31 42.34
N LEU A 42 5.72 32.43 43.10
CA LEU A 42 4.37 32.59 43.64
C LEU A 42 3.33 32.89 42.54
N VAL A 43 2.39 31.94 42.41
CA VAL A 43 1.04 32.07 41.84
C VAL A 43 0.92 31.94 40.32
N LEU A 44 0.64 30.72 39.86
CA LEU A 44 -0.14 30.46 38.65
C LEU A 44 -1.44 29.77 39.06
N GLU A 45 -2.52 30.55 39.09
CA GLU A 45 -3.87 30.10 39.38
C GLU A 45 -4.40 29.18 38.26
N PRO A 46 -5.00 28.02 38.56
CA PRO A 46 -5.75 27.26 37.58
C PRO A 46 -7.08 27.97 37.29
N GLN A 47 -7.20 28.56 36.10
CA GLN A 47 -8.47 29.10 35.60
C GLN A 47 -9.42 27.94 35.24
N VAL A 48 -10.07 27.35 36.24
CA VAL A 48 -11.27 26.53 36.06
C VAL A 48 -12.46 27.47 35.89
N SER A 49 -12.79 27.81 34.65
CA SER A 49 -14.07 28.47 34.35
C SER A 49 -15.21 27.49 34.52
N GLU A 50 -15.87 27.59 35.67
CA GLU A 50 -17.18 27.00 35.96
C GLU A 50 -18.23 27.63 35.02
N LEU A 51 -18.67 26.90 34.00
CA LEU A 51 -19.86 27.25 33.24
C LEU A 51 -21.09 26.97 34.12
N GLN A 52 -21.54 28.01 34.82
CA GLN A 52 -22.79 28.02 35.57
C GLN A 52 -23.98 27.83 34.60
N ALA A 53 -24.55 26.63 34.66
CA ALA A 53 -25.84 26.33 34.06
C ALA A 53 -26.94 27.09 34.81
N THR A 54 -27.43 28.18 34.22
CA THR A 54 -28.72 28.80 34.61
C THR A 54 -29.80 28.28 33.68
N LEU A 55 -30.54 27.26 34.11
CA LEU A 55 -31.77 26.82 33.43
C LEU A 55 -32.90 27.76 33.83
N SER A 56 -33.35 28.59 32.90
CA SER A 56 -34.58 29.39 33.03
C SER A 56 -35.78 28.52 32.59
N PRO A 57 -36.84 28.38 33.40
CA PRO A 57 -38.02 27.61 33.03
C PRO A 57 -39.00 28.51 32.30
N ALA A 58 -38.97 28.52 30.96
CA ALA A 58 -39.97 29.23 30.19
C ALA A 58 -40.37 28.50 28.90
N GLN A 59 -41.65 28.10 28.90
CA GLN A 59 -42.53 27.87 27.74
C GLN A 59 -42.37 26.57 26.96
N VAL A 60 -43.05 25.52 27.46
CA VAL A 60 -43.50 24.41 26.64
C VAL A 60 -44.69 24.90 25.79
N LYS A 61 -44.46 25.14 24.50
CA LYS A 61 -45.55 25.15 23.49
C LYS A 61 -45.96 23.70 23.23
N PRO A 62 -47.24 23.38 23.02
CA PRO A 62 -47.62 22.05 22.58
C PRO A 62 -47.07 21.85 21.16
N VAL A 63 -45.99 21.08 21.05
CA VAL A 63 -45.48 20.61 19.76
C VAL A 63 -46.49 19.58 19.27
N VAL A 64 -47.32 19.99 18.32
CA VAL A 64 -48.10 19.08 17.48
C VAL A 64 -47.10 18.05 16.94
N ALA A 65 -47.30 16.78 17.28
CA ALA A 65 -46.44 15.71 16.83
C ALA A 65 -46.35 15.77 15.29
N PRO A 66 -45.15 15.88 14.70
CA PRO A 66 -45.02 15.74 13.27
C PRO A 66 -45.54 14.34 12.88
N PRO A 67 -46.26 14.18 11.75
CA PRO A 67 -46.65 12.87 11.29
C PRO A 67 -45.40 12.01 11.20
N ALA A 68 -45.46 10.82 11.81
CA ALA A 68 -44.34 9.90 11.92
C ALA A 68 -43.58 9.85 10.60
N ALA A 69 -42.40 10.49 10.58
CA ALA A 69 -41.52 10.44 9.44
C ALA A 69 -41.15 8.97 9.26
N GLU A 70 -41.73 8.35 8.23
CA GLU A 70 -41.30 7.04 7.77
C GLU A 70 -39.79 7.09 7.61
N LEU A 71 -39.08 6.21 8.33
CA LEU A 71 -37.63 6.10 8.22
C LEU A 71 -37.25 6.01 6.74
N PRO A 72 -36.28 6.81 6.25
CA PRO A 72 -35.83 6.68 4.88
C PRO A 72 -35.31 5.25 4.70
N LYS A 73 -36.00 4.46 3.86
CA LYS A 73 -35.59 3.08 3.54
C LYS A 73 -34.11 3.12 3.14
N PRO A 74 -33.23 2.33 3.79
CA PRO A 74 -31.81 2.40 3.51
C PRO A 74 -31.59 2.12 2.03
N LYS A 75 -30.95 3.05 1.32
CA LYS A 75 -30.47 2.82 -0.04
C LYS A 75 -29.46 1.68 0.05
N LEU A 76 -29.86 0.47 -0.34
CA LEU A 76 -28.98 -0.69 -0.34
C LEU A 76 -27.78 -0.36 -1.22
N LYS A 77 -26.58 -0.28 -0.61
CA LYS A 77 -25.34 -0.22 -1.38
C LYS A 77 -25.20 -1.56 -2.08
N VAL A 78 -25.31 -1.56 -3.41
CA VAL A 78 -25.08 -2.75 -4.22
C VAL A 78 -23.59 -3.10 -4.08
N VAL A 79 -23.30 -4.11 -3.25
CA VAL A 79 -21.95 -4.66 -3.15
C VAL A 79 -21.72 -5.46 -4.44
N PRO A 80 -20.62 -5.21 -5.18
CA PRO A 80 -20.36 -5.96 -6.41
C PRO A 80 -20.24 -7.45 -6.09
N GLU A 81 -20.97 -8.27 -6.85
CA GLU A 81 -20.99 -9.73 -6.66
C GLU A 81 -19.67 -10.32 -7.16
N VAL A 82 -19.09 -11.25 -6.39
CA VAL A 82 -17.89 -11.98 -6.81
C VAL A 82 -18.32 -13.25 -7.54
N VAL A 83 -18.10 -13.29 -8.85
CA VAL A 83 -18.55 -14.40 -9.71
C VAL A 83 -17.51 -15.50 -9.82
N LYS A 84 -16.22 -15.15 -9.78
CA LYS A 84 -15.12 -16.10 -9.95
C LYS A 84 -13.92 -15.67 -9.15
N VAL A 85 -13.25 -16.64 -8.54
CA VAL A 85 -11.99 -16.45 -7.81
C VAL A 85 -10.87 -17.22 -8.53
N ILE A 86 -9.73 -16.57 -8.72
CA ILE A 86 -8.54 -17.16 -9.35
C ILE A 86 -7.33 -16.76 -8.51
N THR A 87 -6.41 -17.68 -8.27
CA THR A 87 -5.13 -17.41 -7.57
C THR A 87 -3.96 -17.79 -8.45
N GLY A 88 -2.88 -17.03 -8.37
CA GLY A 88 -1.64 -17.32 -9.09
C GLY A 88 -0.67 -16.14 -9.07
N GLU A 89 0.39 -16.22 -9.88
CA GLU A 89 1.41 -15.18 -9.92
C GLU A 89 0.97 -14.01 -10.79
N ALA A 90 1.20 -12.79 -10.31
CA ALA A 90 1.09 -11.56 -11.09
C ALA A 90 2.48 -11.03 -11.44
N SER A 91 2.60 -10.42 -12.62
CA SER A 91 3.70 -9.51 -12.94
C SER A 91 3.16 -8.14 -13.35
N TRP A 92 4.02 -7.24 -13.85
CA TRP A 92 3.59 -5.94 -14.38
C TRP A 92 4.41 -5.46 -15.57
N TYR A 93 3.82 -4.60 -16.39
CA TYR A 93 4.46 -4.03 -17.58
C TYR A 93 5.39 -2.86 -17.24
N GLY A 94 6.69 -3.11 -17.41
CA GLY A 94 7.75 -2.12 -17.22
C GLY A 94 7.73 -0.93 -18.19
N PRO A 95 8.69 0.01 -18.03
CA PRO A 95 8.71 1.26 -18.81
C PRO A 95 8.77 1.11 -20.34
N GLY A 96 9.30 0.00 -20.85
CA GLY A 96 9.41 -0.26 -22.29
C GLY A 96 8.09 -0.47 -23.04
N PHE A 97 6.96 -0.58 -22.32
CA PHE A 97 5.65 -0.80 -22.91
C PHE A 97 4.86 0.49 -23.19
N TYR A 98 5.27 1.63 -22.63
CA TYR A 98 4.50 2.87 -22.76
C TYR A 98 4.41 3.34 -24.21
N GLY A 99 3.22 3.78 -24.62
CA GLY A 99 2.94 4.20 -26.00
C GLY A 99 2.48 3.06 -26.92
N ASN A 100 2.67 1.80 -26.53
CA ASN A 100 2.17 0.65 -27.29
C ASN A 100 0.64 0.55 -27.17
N ARG A 101 0.02 -0.04 -28.20
CA ARG A 101 -1.41 -0.38 -28.17
C ARG A 101 -1.59 -1.73 -27.46
N THR A 102 -2.53 -1.75 -26.54
CA THR A 102 -3.06 -2.98 -25.90
C THR A 102 -3.96 -3.74 -26.87
N ALA A 103 -4.30 -4.98 -26.56
CA ALA A 103 -5.17 -5.82 -27.39
C ALA A 103 -6.58 -5.26 -27.60
N ASN A 104 -7.08 -4.39 -26.72
CA ASN A 104 -8.36 -3.70 -26.94
C ASN A 104 -8.22 -2.37 -27.72
N GLY A 105 -7.00 -2.01 -28.14
CA GLY A 105 -6.70 -0.81 -28.93
C GLY A 105 -6.34 0.44 -28.11
N GLU A 106 -6.46 0.41 -26.79
CA GLU A 106 -6.04 1.53 -25.93
C GLU A 106 -4.52 1.68 -25.92
N VAL A 107 -4.02 2.92 -25.82
CA VAL A 107 -2.59 3.21 -25.65
C VAL A 107 -2.20 3.03 -24.18
N TYR A 108 -1.24 2.15 -23.91
CA TYR A 108 -0.72 1.94 -22.57
C TYR A 108 0.11 3.15 -22.10
N ARG A 109 -0.22 3.67 -20.92
CA ARG A 109 0.44 4.81 -20.29
C ARG A 109 0.85 4.48 -18.87
N ARG A 110 1.81 5.23 -18.33
CA ARG A 110 2.19 5.15 -16.92
C ARG A 110 1.00 5.51 -16.02
N GLY A 111 0.88 4.81 -14.89
CA GLY A 111 -0.19 5.04 -13.92
C GLY A 111 -1.56 4.45 -14.29
N THR A 112 -1.65 3.66 -15.36
CA THR A 112 -2.90 3.01 -15.76
C THR A 112 -3.33 1.93 -14.77
N MET A 113 -4.61 1.96 -14.39
CA MET A 113 -5.28 0.96 -13.54
C MET A 113 -5.92 -0.14 -14.40
N THR A 114 -5.09 -0.80 -15.19
CA THR A 114 -5.52 -1.85 -16.12
C THR A 114 -4.64 -3.09 -16.02
N ALA A 115 -5.05 -4.19 -16.66
CA ALA A 115 -4.29 -5.42 -16.70
C ALA A 115 -4.60 -6.25 -17.95
N ALA A 116 -3.68 -7.17 -18.26
CA ALA A 116 -3.92 -8.24 -19.22
C ALA A 116 -4.36 -9.52 -18.53
N HIS A 117 -5.33 -10.19 -19.16
CA HIS A 117 -5.74 -11.54 -18.77
C HIS A 117 -6.08 -12.36 -20.02
N ARG A 118 -5.79 -13.67 -19.98
CA ARG A 118 -5.90 -14.57 -21.14
C ARG A 118 -7.31 -14.62 -21.72
N THR A 119 -8.29 -14.83 -20.85
CA THR A 119 -9.66 -15.19 -21.25
C THR A 119 -10.75 -14.27 -20.71
N LEU A 120 -10.44 -13.34 -19.82
CA LEU A 120 -11.48 -12.45 -19.27
C LEU A 120 -11.91 -11.44 -20.35
N PRO A 121 -13.22 -11.18 -20.50
CA PRO A 121 -13.70 -10.16 -21.43
C PRO A 121 -13.06 -8.79 -21.14
N PHE A 122 -12.81 -8.00 -22.18
CA PHE A 122 -12.36 -6.62 -21.98
C PHE A 122 -13.43 -5.83 -21.22
N GLY A 123 -12.99 -4.92 -20.36
CA GLY A 123 -13.87 -4.15 -19.49
C GLY A 123 -14.23 -4.84 -18.17
N THR A 124 -13.95 -6.15 -18.03
CA THR A 124 -14.17 -6.87 -16.76
C THR A 124 -13.40 -6.19 -15.64
N LYS A 125 -14.06 -5.97 -14.50
CA LYS A 125 -13.43 -5.46 -13.28
C LYS A 125 -13.03 -6.64 -12.41
N VAL A 126 -11.79 -6.63 -11.94
CA VAL A 126 -11.25 -7.63 -11.02
C VAL A 126 -10.73 -6.93 -9.79
N ARG A 127 -11.12 -7.39 -8.60
CA ARG A 127 -10.41 -7.04 -7.37
C ARG A 127 -9.20 -7.94 -7.28
N VAL A 128 -8.02 -7.35 -7.30
CA VAL A 128 -6.76 -8.06 -7.13
C VAL A 128 -6.26 -7.80 -5.73
N THR A 129 -5.90 -8.86 -5.02
CA THR A 129 -5.29 -8.82 -3.69
C THR A 129 -3.88 -9.35 -3.80
N ASN A 130 -2.89 -8.56 -3.38
CA ASN A 130 -1.53 -9.05 -3.20
C ASN A 130 -1.48 -9.84 -1.88
N LEU A 131 -1.20 -11.14 -1.96
CA LEU A 131 -1.25 -12.04 -0.80
C LEU A 131 -0.11 -11.82 0.18
N TRP A 132 0.96 -11.14 -0.23
CA TRP A 132 2.11 -10.88 0.64
C TRP A 132 1.87 -9.71 1.60
N ASN A 133 1.23 -8.63 1.13
CA ASN A 133 1.00 -7.42 1.93
C ASN A 133 -0.47 -7.11 2.21
N GLY A 134 -1.41 -7.91 1.68
CA GLY A 134 -2.85 -7.72 1.83
C GLY A 134 -3.43 -6.52 1.08
N ARG A 135 -2.64 -5.77 0.31
CA ARG A 135 -3.13 -4.62 -0.46
C ARG A 135 -4.06 -5.09 -1.55
N THR A 136 -5.11 -4.30 -1.80
CA THR A 136 -6.13 -4.61 -2.81
C THR A 136 -6.38 -3.44 -3.73
N ALA A 137 -6.70 -3.73 -4.99
CA ALA A 137 -7.08 -2.74 -5.98
C ALA A 137 -8.11 -3.33 -6.96
N VAL A 138 -9.05 -2.50 -7.43
CA VAL A 138 -9.98 -2.88 -8.50
C VAL A 138 -9.42 -2.43 -9.83
N ILE A 139 -9.23 -3.38 -10.73
CA ILE A 139 -8.48 -3.21 -11.97
C ILE A 139 -9.35 -3.66 -13.14
N ARG A 140 -9.24 -2.96 -14.27
CA ARG A 140 -9.99 -3.28 -15.50
C ARG A 140 -9.14 -4.08 -16.46
N ILE A 141 -9.70 -5.13 -17.05
CA ILE A 141 -9.04 -5.89 -18.11
C ILE A 141 -9.12 -5.11 -19.43
N ASN A 142 -7.98 -4.81 -20.04
CA ASN A 142 -7.91 -4.13 -21.34
C ASN A 142 -6.92 -4.79 -22.32
N ASP A 143 -6.20 -5.82 -21.90
CA ASP A 143 -5.16 -6.44 -22.72
C ASP A 143 -5.16 -7.98 -22.62
N ARG A 144 -4.31 -8.65 -23.41
CA ARG A 144 -4.19 -10.11 -23.51
C ARG A 144 -2.81 -10.61 -23.10
N GLY A 145 -2.79 -11.85 -22.62
CA GLY A 145 -1.67 -12.43 -21.88
C GLY A 145 -2.04 -12.59 -20.40
N PRO A 146 -1.10 -12.94 -19.52
CA PRO A 146 0.27 -13.40 -19.80
C PRO A 146 0.27 -14.68 -20.66
N PHE A 147 1.31 -14.87 -21.46
CA PHE A 147 1.52 -16.12 -22.23
C PHE A 147 2.53 -17.07 -21.57
N ILE A 148 2.78 -16.87 -20.27
CA ILE A 148 3.69 -17.66 -19.46
C ILE A 148 2.88 -18.42 -18.42
N ASP A 149 2.96 -19.75 -18.41
CA ASP A 149 1.99 -20.64 -17.76
C ASP A 149 1.72 -20.38 -16.28
N HIS A 150 2.74 -19.98 -15.51
CA HIS A 150 2.60 -19.77 -14.06
C HIS A 150 1.99 -18.40 -13.67
N ARG A 151 1.87 -17.46 -14.61
CA ARG A 151 1.27 -16.14 -14.33
C ARG A 151 -0.19 -16.11 -14.71
N VAL A 152 -1.03 -15.51 -13.87
CA VAL A 152 -2.48 -15.37 -14.12
C VAL A 152 -2.86 -13.99 -14.63
N ILE A 153 -2.06 -12.96 -14.33
CA ILE A 153 -2.36 -11.57 -14.69
C ILE A 153 -1.06 -10.76 -14.86
N ASP A 154 -1.03 -9.87 -15.85
CA ASP A 154 0.03 -8.87 -15.98
C ASP A 154 -0.59 -7.48 -15.75
N LEU A 155 -0.10 -6.77 -14.74
CA LEU A 155 -0.64 -5.51 -14.25
C LEU A 155 -0.05 -4.31 -14.99
N GLY A 156 -0.86 -3.27 -15.17
CA GLY A 156 -0.37 -1.94 -15.51
C GLY A 156 0.42 -1.32 -14.36
N HIS A 157 1.28 -0.34 -14.68
CA HIS A 157 2.13 0.33 -13.70
C HIS A 157 1.35 0.94 -12.52
N GLY A 158 0.17 1.54 -12.78
CA GLY A 158 -0.66 2.10 -11.71
C GLY A 158 -1.13 1.02 -10.74
N ALA A 159 -1.68 -0.07 -11.29
CA ALA A 159 -2.15 -1.21 -10.52
C ALA A 159 -1.03 -1.86 -9.70
N ALA A 160 0.15 -2.03 -10.30
CA ALA A 160 1.32 -2.58 -9.61
C ALA A 160 1.79 -1.66 -8.46
N ALA A 161 1.78 -0.35 -8.65
CA ALA A 161 2.15 0.62 -7.61
C ALA A 161 1.17 0.57 -6.42
N ASP A 162 -0.14 0.51 -6.72
CA ASP A 162 -1.20 0.44 -5.72
C ASP A 162 -1.21 -0.88 -4.94
N LEU A 163 -0.71 -1.96 -5.54
CA LEU A 163 -0.55 -3.28 -4.90
C LEU A 163 0.82 -3.48 -4.25
N GLY A 164 1.75 -2.54 -4.41
CA GLY A 164 3.11 -2.64 -3.88
C GLY A 164 3.94 -3.74 -4.55
N LEU A 165 3.77 -3.92 -5.86
CA LEU A 165 4.40 -4.97 -6.67
C LEU A 165 5.55 -4.43 -7.55
N THR A 166 5.68 -3.11 -7.69
CA THR A 166 6.66 -2.49 -8.59
C THR A 166 8.11 -2.87 -8.27
N ALA A 167 8.48 -2.93 -6.98
CA ALA A 167 9.82 -3.26 -6.55
C ALA A 167 10.14 -4.76 -6.66
N SER A 168 9.18 -5.63 -6.33
CA SER A 168 9.38 -7.09 -6.41
C SER A 168 9.27 -7.62 -7.84
N GLY A 169 8.60 -6.90 -8.73
CA GLY A 169 8.35 -7.30 -10.11
C GLY A 169 7.24 -8.35 -10.27
N ILE A 170 7.13 -9.25 -9.29
CA ILE A 170 6.12 -10.31 -9.22
C ILE A 170 5.52 -10.40 -7.82
N ALA A 171 4.32 -11.00 -7.72
CA ALA A 171 3.74 -11.41 -6.43
C ALA A 171 2.66 -12.47 -6.61
N GLN A 172 2.40 -13.27 -5.57
CA GLN A 172 1.21 -14.10 -5.52
C GLN A 172 -0.04 -13.24 -5.25
N VAL A 173 -1.06 -13.43 -6.07
CA VAL A 173 -2.29 -12.66 -6.01
C VAL A 173 -3.54 -13.54 -5.99
N LYS A 174 -4.61 -12.99 -5.42
CA LYS A 174 -5.99 -13.47 -5.55
C LYS A 174 -6.79 -12.48 -6.38
N LEU A 175 -7.43 -12.95 -7.44
CA LEU A 175 -8.33 -12.22 -8.32
C LEU A 175 -9.76 -12.60 -7.99
N GLU A 176 -10.62 -11.60 -7.81
CA GLU A 176 -12.06 -11.75 -7.65
C GLU A 176 -12.74 -11.00 -8.79
N VAL A 177 -13.40 -11.72 -9.68
CA VAL A 177 -14.13 -11.14 -10.82
C VAL A 177 -15.42 -10.52 -10.32
N LEU A 178 -15.57 -9.22 -10.55
CA LEU A 178 -16.69 -8.41 -10.09
C LEU A 178 -17.74 -8.29 -11.19
N ARG A 179 -19.01 -8.44 -10.82
CA ARG A 179 -20.18 -8.23 -11.68
C ARG A 179 -21.11 -7.18 -11.12
#